data_AF-A0A537FQ68-F1
#
_entry.id   AF-A0A537FQ68-F1
#
_cell.length_a   1.000
_cell.length_b   1.000
_cell.length_c   1.000
_cell.angle_alpha   90.00
_cell.angle_beta   90.00
_cell.angle_gamma   90.00
#
_symmetry.space_group_name_H-M   'P 1'
#
loop_
_entity.id
_entity.type
_entity.pdbx_description
1 polymer ?
#
loop_
_entity_poly.entity_id
_entity_poly.type
_entity_poly.pdbx_seq_one_letter_code
_entity_poly.pdbx_strand_id
1 'polypeptide(L)'
;LMGLIRPFSGEVHFDGRRIDAWEPYEVARAGLGYVPEDRRIFTDLTVAENLEVGRQPPREAAPAWSPEKLFQLFPALQMWQGRRAAYLSGGEQQMLCIARTLAGNPKAILLDEPSEGLAPIIVEQVEKAILELKRAGVCVLLSEQNLSFARRVADRGYMLEQGRIREAYAA
;
A
#
# COMPACT_ATOMS: atom_id res chain seq x y z
N LEU A 1 12.68 -1.58 5.79
CA LEU A 1 12.14 -0.37 5.12
C LEU A 1 11.35 0.49 6.11
N MET A 2 10.29 -0.03 6.73
CA MET A 2 9.40 0.73 7.63
C MET A 2 9.92 0.98 9.07
N GLY A 3 11.19 0.71 9.38
CA GLY A 3 11.70 0.85 10.75
C GLY A 3 11.13 -0.16 11.77
N LEU A 4 10.35 -1.17 11.34
CA LEU A 4 9.79 -2.21 12.23
C LEU A 4 10.86 -3.17 12.79
N ILE A 5 11.96 -3.33 12.05
CA ILE A 5 13.12 -4.13 12.43
C ILE A 5 14.36 -3.32 12.04
N ARG A 6 15.32 -3.23 12.97
CA ARG A 6 16.59 -2.55 12.71
C ARG A 6 17.49 -3.43 11.84
N PRO A 7 18.02 -2.94 10.71
CA PRO A 7 18.94 -3.72 9.90
C PRO A 7 20.25 -3.97 10.64
N PHE A 8 20.79 -5.18 10.52
CA PHE A 8 22.11 -5.53 11.08
C PHE A 8 23.27 -4.87 10.32
N SER A 9 23.10 -4.65 9.01
CA SER A 9 24.08 -4.02 8.13
C SER A 9 23.39 -3.43 6.90
N GLY A 10 24.13 -2.63 6.13
CA GLY A 10 23.60 -1.94 4.95
C GLY A 10 22.91 -0.63 5.31
N GLU A 11 22.36 0.03 4.28
CA GLU A 11 21.70 1.33 4.40
C GLU A 11 20.36 1.30 3.67
N VAL A 12 19.40 2.07 4.18
CA VAL A 12 18.11 2.25 3.51
C VAL A 12 17.98 3.72 3.18
N HIS A 13 17.82 4.03 1.90
CA HIS A 13 17.63 5.40 1.42
C HIS A 13 16.22 5.55 0.85
N PHE A 14 15.53 6.61 1.26
CA PHE A 14 14.22 6.99 0.74
C PHE A 14 14.23 8.48 0.43
N ASP A 15 13.90 8.84 -0.82
CA ASP A 15 13.86 10.24 -1.28
C ASP A 15 15.16 11.01 -0.98
N GLY A 16 16.30 10.34 -1.23
CA GLY A 16 17.65 10.88 -0.99
C GLY A 16 18.07 10.96 0.48
N ARG A 17 17.26 10.46 1.42
CA ARG A 17 17.55 10.49 2.86
C ARG A 17 17.82 9.08 3.37
N ARG A 18 18.82 8.95 4.22
CA ARG A 18 19.12 7.72 4.95
C ARG A 18 18.11 7.52 6.09
N ILE A 19 17.38 6.41 6.09
CA ILE A 19 16.25 6.13 7.01
C ILE A 19 16.41 4.84 7.84
N ASP A 20 17.54 4.13 7.76
CA ASP A 20 17.73 2.84 8.46
C ASP A 20 17.69 2.91 9.99
N ALA A 21 17.77 4.11 10.57
CA ALA A 21 17.67 4.33 12.02
C ALA A 21 16.37 5.04 12.44
N TRP A 22 15.44 5.28 11.50
CA TRP A 22 14.19 5.97 11.78
C TRP A 22 13.15 5.05 12.39
N GLU A 23 12.35 5.60 13.29
CA GLU A 23 11.16 4.95 13.84
C GLU A 23 10.05 4.88 12.77
N PRO A 24 9.12 3.90 12.85
CA PRO A 24 8.09 3.73 11.83
C PRO A 24 7.24 4.97 11.54
N TYR A 25 6.95 5.79 12.56
CA TYR A 25 6.17 7.01 12.37
C TYR A 25 6.96 8.12 11.65
N GLU A 26 8.29 8.14 11.76
CA GLU A 26 9.15 9.07 11.04
C GLU A 26 9.21 8.70 9.55
N VAL A 27 9.35 7.40 9.27
CA VAL A 27 9.30 6.84 7.91
C VAL A 27 7.95 7.14 7.24
N ALA A 28 6.84 6.93 7.95
CA ALA A 28 5.50 7.26 7.45
C ALA A 28 5.34 8.76 7.18
N ARG A 29 5.80 9.63 8.09
CA ARG A 29 5.76 11.10 7.91
C ARG A 29 6.55 11.55 6.69
N ALA A 30 7.68 10.92 6.40
CA ALA A 30 8.47 11.19 5.20
C ALA A 30 7.77 10.79 3.89
N GLY A 31 6.67 10.06 3.96
CA GLY A 31 5.83 9.72 2.81
C GLY A 31 6.00 8.30 2.28
N LEU A 32 6.52 7.37 3.09
CA LEU A 32 6.49 5.95 2.78
C LEU A 32 5.28 5.30 3.46
N GLY A 33 4.28 4.92 2.66
CA GLY A 33 3.09 4.20 3.11
C GLY A 33 3.35 2.69 3.20
N TYR A 34 2.65 2.01 4.10
CA TYR A 34 2.75 0.56 4.27
C TYR A 34 1.37 -0.08 4.44
N VAL A 35 1.09 -1.04 3.58
CA VAL A 35 -0.10 -1.90 3.61
C VAL A 35 0.37 -3.31 3.98
N PRO A 36 0.17 -3.73 5.23
CA PRO A 36 0.55 -5.08 5.67
C PRO A 36 -0.48 -6.12 5.20
N GLU A 37 -0.04 -7.39 5.14
CA GLU A 37 -0.86 -8.58 4.82
C GLU A 37 -2.10 -8.68 5.74
N ASP A 38 -1.93 -8.42 7.05
CA ASP A 38 -2.96 -8.53 8.08
C ASP A 38 -3.96 -7.35 8.10
N ARG A 39 -3.91 -6.46 7.10
CA ARG A 39 -4.87 -5.36 6.79
C ARG A 39 -5.03 -4.26 7.86
N ARG A 40 -4.73 -4.52 9.14
CA ARG A 40 -4.69 -3.60 10.31
C ARG A 40 -5.67 -2.42 10.27
N ILE A 41 -6.90 -2.63 9.82
CA ILE A 41 -7.94 -1.58 9.79
C ILE A 41 -8.51 -1.36 11.19
N PHE A 42 -9.09 -0.17 11.43
CA PHE A 42 -9.82 0.09 12.65
C PHE A 42 -11.22 -0.46 12.52
N THR A 43 -11.42 -1.70 12.97
CA THR A 43 -12.67 -2.47 12.82
C THR A 43 -13.88 -1.80 13.47
N ASP A 44 -13.66 -1.06 14.56
CA ASP A 44 -14.70 -0.34 15.27
C ASP A 44 -15.17 0.94 14.57
N LEU A 45 -14.34 1.48 13.68
CA LEU A 45 -14.61 2.69 12.93
C LEU A 45 -15.31 2.37 11.61
N THR A 46 -16.07 3.33 11.08
CA THR A 46 -16.63 3.29 9.73
C THR A 46 -15.54 3.36 8.67
N VAL A 47 -15.90 3.05 7.43
CA VAL A 47 -15.04 3.26 6.26
C VAL A 47 -14.56 4.71 6.19
N ALA A 48 -15.46 5.68 6.31
CA ALA A 48 -15.11 7.10 6.27
C ALA A 48 -14.16 7.51 7.40
N GLU A 49 -14.41 7.05 8.62
CA GLU A 49 -13.54 7.33 9.78
C GLU A 49 -12.16 6.68 9.62
N ASN A 50 -12.06 5.47 9.04
CA ASN A 50 -10.77 4.85 8.73
C ASN A 50 -9.95 5.72 7.76
N LEU A 51 -10.58 6.28 6.71
CA LEU A 51 -9.90 7.18 5.77
C LEU A 51 -9.46 8.48 6.46
N GLU A 52 -10.29 9.03 7.33
CA GLU A 52 -9.98 10.25 8.08
C GLU A 52 -8.79 10.06 9.03
N VAL A 53 -8.69 8.91 9.72
CA VAL A 53 -7.53 8.60 10.57
C VAL A 53 -6.22 8.55 9.79
N GLY A 54 -6.26 8.11 8.53
CA GLY A 54 -5.09 8.08 7.64
C GLY A 54 -4.74 9.44 7.05
N ARG A 55 -5.60 10.45 7.18
CA ARG A 55 -5.48 11.72 6.45
C ARG A 55 -4.24 12.49 6.86
N GLN A 56 -3.43 12.85 5.87
CA GLN A 56 -2.32 13.79 6.05
C GLN A 56 -2.34 14.86 4.96
N PRO A 57 -1.69 16.03 5.17
CA PRO A 57 -1.59 17.05 4.15
C PRO A 57 -0.95 16.52 2.85
N PRO A 58 -1.31 17.06 1.68
CA PRO A 58 -0.59 16.79 0.43
C PRO A 58 0.90 17.08 0.56
N ARG A 59 1.70 16.38 -0.24
CA ARG A 59 3.17 16.53 -0.26
C ARG A 59 3.63 17.06 -1.60
N GLU A 60 4.75 17.79 -1.57
CA GLU A 60 5.45 18.17 -2.78
C GLU A 60 5.97 16.91 -3.51
N ALA A 61 5.85 16.93 -4.84
CA ALA A 61 6.22 15.83 -5.73
C ALA A 61 5.53 14.48 -5.39
N ALA A 62 4.33 14.53 -4.82
CA ALA A 62 3.46 13.35 -4.63
C ALA A 62 2.04 13.65 -5.13
N PRO A 63 1.30 12.65 -5.62
CA PRO A 63 -0.10 12.84 -5.94
C PRO A 63 -0.93 13.12 -4.68
N ALA A 64 -1.88 14.04 -4.80
CA ALA A 64 -2.84 14.34 -3.75
C ALA A 64 -4.09 13.44 -3.89
N TRP A 65 -4.40 12.71 -2.83
CA TRP A 65 -5.55 11.83 -2.67
C TRP A 65 -6.58 12.51 -1.79
N SER A 66 -7.76 12.73 -2.35
CA SER A 66 -8.96 13.15 -1.61
C SER A 66 -9.90 11.97 -1.41
N PRO A 67 -10.83 12.01 -0.45
CA PRO A 67 -11.85 10.98 -0.30
C PRO A 67 -12.59 10.67 -1.61
N GLU A 68 -12.87 11.67 -2.43
CA GLU A 68 -13.53 11.50 -3.74
C GLU A 68 -12.69 10.66 -4.70
N LYS A 69 -11.37 10.92 -4.77
CA LYS A 69 -10.45 10.10 -5.59
C LYS A 69 -10.32 8.67 -5.06
N LEU A 70 -10.28 8.51 -3.73
CA LEU A 70 -10.22 7.20 -3.10
C LEU A 70 -11.49 6.38 -3.38
N PHE A 71 -12.66 7.02 -3.36
CA PHE A 71 -13.92 6.39 -3.72
C PHE A 71 -14.06 6.11 -5.21
N GLN A 72 -13.48 6.93 -6.09
CA GLN A 72 -13.39 6.61 -7.51
C GLN A 72 -12.49 5.39 -7.75
N LEU A 73 -11.38 5.29 -7.02
CA LEU A 73 -10.45 4.15 -7.09
C LEU A 73 -11.08 2.87 -6.52
N PHE A 74 -11.86 3.00 -5.44
CA PHE A 74 -12.54 1.89 -4.76
C PHE A 74 -14.04 2.18 -4.57
N PRO A 75 -14.87 2.06 -5.63
CA PRO A 75 -16.30 2.40 -5.56
C PRO A 75 -17.09 1.64 -4.49
N ALA A 76 -16.66 0.41 -4.18
CA ALA A 76 -17.23 -0.39 -3.09
C ALA A 76 -17.19 0.36 -1.74
N LEU A 77 -16.09 1.08 -1.46
CA LEU A 77 -15.95 1.83 -0.21
C LEU A 77 -16.92 3.02 -0.14
N GLN A 78 -17.29 3.61 -1.28
CA GLN A 78 -18.24 4.73 -1.31
C GLN A 78 -19.65 4.28 -0.90
N MET A 79 -20.08 3.13 -1.41
CA MET A 79 -21.37 2.52 -1.06
C MET A 79 -21.45 2.22 0.45
N TRP A 80 -20.32 1.88 1.06
CA TRP A 80 -20.21 1.49 2.46
C TRP A 80 -19.57 2.53 3.37
N GLN A 81 -19.52 3.80 2.97
CA GLN A 81 -18.79 4.84 3.71
C GLN A 81 -19.21 4.94 5.19
N GLY A 82 -20.49 4.71 5.51
CA GLY A 82 -21.02 4.71 6.87
C GLY A 82 -21.06 3.33 7.56
N ARG A 83 -20.60 2.26 6.90
CA ARG A 83 -20.56 0.91 7.47
C ARG A 83 -19.28 0.76 8.31
N ARG A 84 -19.40 0.14 9.48
CA ARG A 84 -18.23 -0.25 10.31
C ARG A 84 -17.34 -1.23 9.56
N ALA A 85 -16.04 -1.02 9.62
CA ALA A 85 -15.04 -1.79 8.91
C ALA A 85 -15.06 -3.29 9.26
N ALA A 86 -15.48 -3.65 10.49
CA ALA A 86 -15.68 -5.03 10.91
C ALA A 86 -16.66 -5.83 10.02
N TYR A 87 -17.60 -5.17 9.35
CA TYR A 87 -18.63 -5.81 8.50
C TYR A 87 -18.27 -5.85 7.02
N LEU A 88 -17.05 -5.44 6.67
CA LEU A 88 -16.53 -5.57 5.31
C LEU A 88 -16.02 -6.99 5.07
N SER A 89 -16.19 -7.49 3.84
CA SER A 89 -15.50 -8.70 3.40
C SER A 89 -13.99 -8.52 3.41
N GLY A 90 -13.21 -9.61 3.46
CA GLY A 90 -11.75 -9.52 3.47
C GLY A 90 -11.16 -8.70 2.31
N GLY A 91 -11.76 -8.79 1.12
CA GLY A 91 -11.36 -7.97 -0.03
C GLY A 91 -11.68 -6.49 0.12
N GLU A 92 -12.84 -6.15 0.68
CA GLU A 92 -13.18 -4.76 0.99
C GLU A 92 -12.29 -4.18 2.10
N GLN A 93 -11.90 -5.01 3.07
CA GLN A 93 -10.92 -4.63 4.09
C GLN A 93 -9.54 -4.35 3.50
N GLN A 94 -9.09 -5.15 2.52
CA GLN A 94 -7.86 -4.90 1.78
C GLN A 94 -7.91 -3.55 1.05
N MET A 95 -9.00 -3.30 0.32
CA MET A 95 -9.21 -2.03 -0.38
C MET A 95 -9.21 -0.85 0.60
N LEU A 96 -9.85 -1.00 1.76
CA LEU A 96 -9.84 0.04 2.80
C LEU A 96 -8.44 0.28 3.37
N CYS A 97 -7.64 -0.75 3.57
CA CYS A 97 -6.26 -0.60 4.05
C CYS A 97 -5.40 0.19 3.05
N ILE A 98 -5.51 -0.13 1.75
CA ILE A 98 -4.84 0.61 0.68
C ILE A 98 -5.35 2.05 0.65
N ALA A 99 -6.67 2.27 0.63
CA ALA A 99 -7.27 3.60 0.58
C ALA A 99 -6.87 4.49 1.78
N ARG A 100 -6.86 3.94 2.99
CA ARG A 100 -6.41 4.65 4.20
C ARG A 100 -4.93 5.02 4.12
N THR A 101 -4.10 4.15 3.56
CA THR A 101 -2.67 4.44 3.37
C THR A 101 -2.46 5.57 2.35
N LEU A 102 -3.27 5.59 1.28
CA LEU A 102 -3.26 6.65 0.27
C LEU A 102 -3.78 7.99 0.80
N ALA A 103 -4.73 7.99 1.74
CA ALA A 103 -5.17 9.21 2.43
C ALA A 103 -4.02 9.95 3.13
N GLY A 104 -2.91 9.26 3.41
CA GLY A 104 -1.67 9.84 3.93
C GLY A 104 -0.83 10.59 2.89
N ASN A 105 -1.26 10.65 1.63
CA ASN A 105 -0.54 11.26 0.50
C ASN A 105 0.91 10.77 0.36
N PRO A 106 1.15 9.44 0.28
CA PRO A 106 2.50 8.90 0.23
C PRO A 106 3.19 9.17 -1.12
N LYS A 107 4.52 9.31 -1.09
CA LYS A 107 5.39 9.30 -2.27
C LYS A 107 5.59 7.89 -2.81
N ALA A 108 5.65 6.91 -1.91
CA ALA A 108 5.76 5.50 -2.25
C ALA A 108 4.92 4.65 -1.29
N ILE A 109 4.43 3.52 -1.78
CA ILE A 109 3.66 2.56 -0.99
C ILE A 109 4.30 1.18 -1.05
N LEU A 110 4.41 0.55 0.11
CA LEU A 110 4.81 -0.85 0.27
C LEU A 110 3.55 -1.69 0.41
N LEU A 111 3.41 -2.71 -0.44
CA LEU A 111 2.30 -3.65 -0.42
C LEU A 111 2.85 -5.04 -0.07
N ASP A 112 2.37 -5.61 1.03
CA ASP A 112 2.74 -6.95 1.48
C ASP A 112 1.61 -7.93 1.15
N GLU A 113 1.88 -8.86 0.24
CA GLU A 113 0.98 -9.92 -0.25
C GLU A 113 -0.47 -9.44 -0.52
N PRO A 114 -0.67 -8.36 -1.30
CA PRO A 114 -1.98 -7.74 -1.45
C PRO A 114 -2.99 -8.58 -2.23
N SER A 115 -2.57 -9.70 -2.84
CA SER A 115 -3.46 -10.63 -3.52
C SER A 115 -3.88 -11.83 -2.67
N GLU A 116 -3.27 -12.01 -1.50
CA GLU A 116 -3.40 -13.23 -0.70
C GLU A 116 -4.81 -13.42 -0.12
N GLY A 117 -5.34 -14.64 -0.29
CA GLY A 117 -6.64 -15.05 0.24
C GLY A 117 -7.84 -14.29 -0.36
N LEU A 118 -7.64 -13.56 -1.47
CA LEU A 118 -8.68 -12.79 -2.13
C LEU A 118 -9.38 -13.57 -3.24
N ALA A 119 -10.67 -13.31 -3.41
CA ALA A 119 -11.41 -13.82 -4.56
C ALA A 119 -10.87 -13.19 -5.87
N PRO A 120 -10.91 -13.91 -7.01
CA PRO A 120 -10.34 -13.44 -8.28
C PRO A 120 -10.78 -12.02 -8.69
N ILE A 121 -12.06 -11.70 -8.52
CA ILE A 121 -12.59 -10.37 -8.84
C ILE A 121 -11.97 -9.25 -8.00
N ILE A 122 -11.60 -9.54 -6.74
CA ILE A 122 -10.94 -8.57 -5.88
C ILE A 122 -9.47 -8.42 -6.28
N VAL A 123 -8.80 -9.52 -6.64
CA VAL A 123 -7.43 -9.48 -7.17
C VAL A 123 -7.36 -8.55 -8.39
N GLU A 124 -8.30 -8.66 -9.34
CA GLU A 124 -8.38 -7.76 -10.49
C GLU A 124 -8.60 -6.29 -10.10
N GLN A 125 -9.38 -6.02 -9.05
CA GLN A 125 -9.60 -4.65 -8.55
C GLN A 125 -8.32 -4.07 -7.93
N VAL A 126 -7.59 -4.88 -7.15
CA VAL A 126 -6.30 -4.50 -6.57
C VAL A 126 -5.27 -4.24 -7.68
N GLU A 127 -5.21 -5.08 -8.72
CA GLU A 127 -4.33 -4.84 -9.88
C GLU A 127 -4.64 -3.50 -10.56
N LYS A 128 -5.93 -3.24 -10.86
CA LYS A 128 -6.36 -1.97 -11.45
C LYS A 128 -5.95 -0.80 -10.57
N ALA A 129 -6.14 -0.91 -9.26
CA ALA A 129 -5.74 0.13 -8.33
C ALA A 129 -4.23 0.38 -8.37
N ILE A 130 -3.39 -0.66 -8.33
CA ILE A 130 -1.93 -0.54 -8.42
C ILE A 130 -1.51 0.15 -9.74
N LEU A 131 -2.13 -0.22 -10.86
CA LEU A 131 -1.85 0.41 -12.15
C LEU A 131 -2.25 1.89 -12.17
N GLU A 132 -3.37 2.27 -11.58
CA GLU A 132 -3.77 3.68 -11.43
C GLU A 132 -2.82 4.46 -10.50
N LEU A 133 -2.34 3.85 -9.41
CA LEU A 133 -1.34 4.46 -8.54
C LEU A 133 -0.06 4.78 -9.30
N LYS A 134 0.43 3.82 -10.10
CA LYS A 134 1.59 4.00 -10.95
C LYS A 134 1.38 5.13 -11.96
N ARG A 135 0.22 5.18 -12.63
CA ARG A 135 -0.14 6.25 -13.58
C ARG A 135 -0.19 7.63 -12.90
N ALA A 136 -0.64 7.68 -11.65
CA ALA A 136 -0.66 8.90 -10.85
C ALA A 136 0.73 9.33 -10.32
N GLY A 137 1.77 8.52 -10.54
CA GLY A 137 3.14 8.81 -10.12
C GLY A 137 3.51 8.32 -8.72
N VAL A 138 2.69 7.46 -8.09
CA VAL A 138 3.08 6.79 -6.83
C VAL A 138 4.07 5.66 -7.15
N CYS A 139 5.20 5.63 -6.44
CA CYS A 139 6.10 4.48 -6.49
C CYS A 139 5.49 3.31 -5.71
N VAL A 140 5.40 2.13 -6.30
CA VAL A 140 4.87 0.93 -5.65
C VAL A 140 5.99 -0.10 -5.51
N LEU A 141 6.25 -0.54 -4.28
CA LEU A 141 7.05 -1.73 -4.01
C LEU A 141 6.13 -2.83 -3.47
N LEU A 142 6.14 -3.96 -4.14
CA LEU A 142 5.24 -5.08 -3.90
C LEU A 142 6.05 -6.32 -3.52
N SER A 143 5.68 -6.97 -2.42
CA SER A 143 6.06 -8.34 -2.10
C SER A 143 4.90 -9.27 -2.46
N GLU A 144 5.15 -10.34 -3.21
CA GLU A 144 4.08 -11.21 -3.69
C GLU A 144 4.62 -12.60 -4.05
N GLN A 145 3.86 -13.64 -3.70
CA GLN A 145 4.13 -15.03 -4.07
C GLN A 145 3.41 -15.43 -5.37
N ASN A 146 2.27 -14.80 -5.66
CA ASN A 146 1.55 -14.95 -6.91
C ASN A 146 2.29 -14.27 -8.08
N LEU A 147 3.18 -15.02 -8.73
CA LEU A 147 3.98 -14.52 -9.87
C LEU A 147 3.11 -14.01 -11.03
N SER A 148 1.91 -14.57 -11.22
CA SER A 148 0.99 -14.14 -12.27
C SER A 148 0.47 -12.73 -12.01
N PHE A 149 0.12 -12.43 -10.76
CA PHE A 149 -0.25 -11.08 -10.32
C PHE A 149 0.92 -10.12 -10.41
N ALA A 150 2.07 -10.48 -9.84
CA ALA A 150 3.25 -9.63 -9.81
C ALA A 150 3.67 -9.18 -11.22
N ARG A 151 3.67 -10.10 -12.19
CA ARG A 151 4.00 -9.81 -13.60
C ARG A 151 3.03 -8.85 -14.29
N ARG A 152 1.75 -8.81 -13.88
CA ARG A 152 0.76 -7.90 -14.49
C ARG A 152 0.92 -6.46 -14.03
N VAL A 153 1.54 -6.22 -12.87
CA VAL A 153 1.62 -4.89 -12.26
C VAL A 153 3.04 -4.33 -12.14
N ALA A 154 4.07 -5.19 -12.11
CA ALA A 154 5.45 -4.77 -11.96
C ALA A 154 6.05 -4.24 -13.28
N ASP A 155 7.01 -3.32 -13.18
CA ASP A 155 7.89 -2.94 -14.30
C ASP A 155 9.22 -3.72 -14.26
N ARG A 156 9.59 -4.20 -13.07
CA ARG A 156 10.77 -5.03 -12.78
C ARG A 156 10.53 -5.83 -11.52
N GLY A 157 11.22 -6.96 -11.39
CA GLY A 157 11.11 -7.86 -10.26
C GLY A 157 12.46 -8.34 -9.74
N TYR A 158 12.45 -8.76 -8.48
CA TYR A 158 13.60 -9.37 -7.79
C TYR A 158 13.14 -10.66 -7.14
N MET A 159 13.82 -11.77 -7.43
CA MET A 159 13.55 -13.06 -6.78
C MET A 159 14.39 -13.17 -5.51
N LEU A 160 13.72 -13.27 -4.36
CA LEU A 160 14.35 -13.45 -3.06
C LEU A 160 14.31 -14.94 -2.67
N GLU A 161 15.47 -15.54 -2.42
CA GLU A 161 15.57 -16.92 -1.95
C GLU A 161 16.53 -16.98 -0.76
N GLN A 162 16.10 -17.55 0.37
CA GLN A 162 16.91 -17.70 1.59
C GLN A 162 17.59 -16.37 2.02
N GLY A 163 16.85 -15.26 1.92
CA GLY A 163 17.34 -13.93 2.31
C GLY A 163 18.33 -13.29 1.33
N ARG A 164 18.50 -13.84 0.12
CA ARG A 164 19.38 -13.28 -0.92
C ARG A 164 18.65 -13.09 -2.23
N ILE A 165 18.92 -11.98 -2.91
CA ILE A 165 18.43 -11.76 -4.27
C ILE A 165 19.19 -12.72 -5.18
N ARG A 166 18.45 -13.57 -5.90
CA ARG A 166 19.02 -14.53 -6.86
C ARG A 166 18.93 -14.06 -8.29
N GLU A 167 17.85 -13.38 -8.61
CA GLU A 167 17.55 -12.95 -9.97
C GLU A 167 16.89 -11.57 -9.96
N ALA A 168 17.16 -10.80 -11.01
CA ALA A 168 16.45 -9.56 -11.31
C ALA A 168 15.97 -9.64 -12.76
N TYR A 169 14.73 -9.23 -13.01
CA TYR A 169 14.12 -9.27 -14.34
C TYR A 169 13.33 -8.00 -14.64
N ALA A 170 13.24 -7.64 -15.91
CA ALA A 170 12.22 -6.71 -16.40
C ALA A 170 10.90 -7.46 -16.55
N ALA A 171 9.81 -6.90 -16.04
CA ALA A 171 8.50 -7.52 -16.06
C ALA A 171 7.73 -7.16 -17.33
#